data_AF-A0ABC8XDU9-F1
#
_entry.id   AF-A0ABC8XDU9-F1
#
_cell.length_a   1.000
_cell.length_b   1.000
_cell.length_c   1.000
_cell.angle_alpha   90.00
_cell.angle_beta   90.00
_cell.angle_gamma   90.00
#
_symmetry.space_group_name_H-M   'P 1'
#
loop_
_entity.id
_entity.type
_entity.pdbx_description
1 polymer ?
#
loop_
_entity_poly.entity_id
_entity_poly.type
_entity_poly.pdbx_seq_one_letter_code
_entity_poly.pdbx_strand_id
1 'polypeptide(L)'
;MEVVLRKVQQRVRKAREEMDLWDDLNSHLLTNFNRATSVIDRLPVLGEDKNYGVLRGVPNIREDLMGKQTESLELIFVCMRETLEKLNGVVKALNKALCDTNQMVRGGSALTAKQMQLQVGILPTIAECLDGLRTLCEMHQAEFALKSSVISLLTWKSSSSDIAVLKQLLVDQPNIPKDEVQSIFDIIFADEIC
;
A
#
# COMPACT_ATOMS: atom_id res chain seq x y z
N MET A 1 -13.54 31.08 -9.11
CA MET A 1 -13.28 30.24 -7.93
C MET A 1 -13.70 28.81 -8.18
N GLU A 2 -14.96 28.61 -8.55
CA GLU A 2 -15.53 27.29 -8.88
C GLU A 2 -14.73 26.52 -9.95
N VAL A 3 -14.28 27.18 -11.03
CA VAL A 3 -13.43 26.54 -12.06
C VAL A 3 -12.14 25.93 -11.47
N VAL A 4 -11.52 26.60 -10.50
CA VAL A 4 -10.30 26.09 -9.85
C VAL A 4 -10.66 24.93 -8.92
N LEU A 5 -11.74 25.05 -8.16
CA LEU A 5 -12.24 23.99 -7.29
C LEU A 5 -12.53 22.71 -8.09
N ARG A 6 -13.25 22.81 -9.22
CA ARG A 6 -13.54 21.68 -10.12
C ARG A 6 -12.27 21.01 -10.65
N LYS A 7 -11.23 21.79 -10.96
CA LYS A 7 -9.93 21.25 -11.36
C LYS A 7 -9.24 20.52 -10.21
N VAL A 8 -9.31 21.03 -8.98
CA VAL A 8 -8.75 20.36 -7.80
C VAL A 8 -9.50 19.06 -7.53
N GLN A 9 -10.84 19.07 -7.48
CA GLN A 9 -11.68 17.88 -7.35
C GLN A 9 -11.35 16.82 -8.41
N GLN A 10 -11.12 17.23 -9.66
CA GLN A 10 -10.70 16.31 -10.73
C GLN A 10 -9.33 15.67 -10.48
N ARG A 11 -8.38 16.38 -9.85
CA ARG A 11 -7.09 15.80 -9.46
C ARG A 11 -7.25 14.81 -8.30
N VAL A 12 -8.13 15.10 -7.35
CA VAL A 12 -8.47 14.18 -6.26
C VAL A 12 -9.13 12.91 -6.81
N ARG A 13 -10.01 13.01 -7.82
CA ARG A 13 -10.54 11.83 -8.52
C ARG A 13 -9.45 10.94 -9.11
N LYS A 14 -8.47 11.53 -9.79
CA LYS A 14 -7.33 10.77 -10.33
C LYS A 14 -6.49 10.14 -9.22
N ALA A 15 -6.30 10.83 -8.11
CA ALA A 15 -5.61 10.27 -6.95
C ALA A 15 -6.37 9.06 -6.39
N ARG A 16 -7.71 9.08 -6.39
CA ARG A 16 -8.55 7.94 -6.00
C ARG A 16 -8.32 6.72 -6.91
N GLU A 17 -8.19 6.91 -8.22
CA GLU A 17 -7.86 5.80 -9.14
C GLU A 17 -6.53 5.12 -8.79
N GLU A 18 -5.52 5.90 -8.38
CA GLU A 18 -4.24 5.36 -7.89
C GLU A 18 -4.39 4.62 -6.54
N MET A 19 -5.33 5.05 -5.69
CA MET A 19 -5.67 4.37 -4.44
C MET A 19 -6.41 3.04 -4.69
N ASP A 20 -7.25 2.96 -5.72
CA ASP A 20 -7.87 1.68 -6.10
C ASP A 20 -6.78 0.68 -6.54
N LEU A 21 -5.77 1.14 -7.30
CA LEU A 21 -4.60 0.33 -7.65
C LEU A 21 -3.79 -0.11 -6.42
N TRP A 22 -3.73 0.71 -5.37
CA TRP A 22 -3.09 0.36 -4.11
C TRP A 22 -3.74 -0.88 -3.48
N ASP A 23 -5.06 -0.95 -3.44
CA ASP A 23 -5.79 -2.08 -2.84
C ASP A 23 -5.56 -3.40 -3.59
N ASP A 24 -5.51 -3.35 -4.93
CA ASP A 24 -5.14 -4.49 -5.76
C ASP A 24 -3.71 -4.96 -5.48
N LEU A 25 -2.76 -4.03 -5.38
CA LEU A 25 -1.37 -4.33 -5.07
C LEU A 25 -1.20 -4.87 -3.65
N ASN A 26 -1.96 -4.37 -2.66
CA ASN A 26 -1.96 -4.89 -1.30
C ASN A 26 -2.48 -6.34 -1.27
N SER A 27 -3.53 -6.65 -2.03
CA SER A 27 -4.05 -8.01 -2.18
C SER A 27 -3.03 -8.97 -2.80
N HIS A 28 -2.29 -8.51 -3.82
CA HIS A 28 -1.18 -9.26 -4.41
C HIS A 28 -0.02 -9.47 -3.42
N LEU A 29 0.32 -8.44 -2.63
CA LEU A 29 1.35 -8.53 -1.59
C LEU A 29 0.97 -9.59 -0.54
N LEU A 30 -0.26 -9.54 -0.03
CA LEU A 30 -0.79 -10.51 0.93
C LEU A 30 -0.81 -11.94 0.38
N THR A 31 -1.15 -12.11 -0.90
CA THR A 31 -1.11 -13.41 -1.56
C THR A 31 0.30 -13.99 -1.56
N ASN A 32 1.30 -13.19 -1.95
CA ASN A 32 2.70 -13.64 -1.94
C ASN A 32 3.23 -13.84 -0.52
N PHE A 33 2.82 -13.00 0.44
CA PHE A 33 3.15 -13.17 1.85
C PHE A 33 2.66 -14.52 2.38
N ASN A 34 1.39 -14.87 2.14
CA ASN A 34 0.82 -16.17 2.54
C ASN A 34 1.55 -17.35 1.88
N ARG A 35 1.96 -17.21 0.62
CA ARG A 35 2.77 -18.23 -0.08
C ARG A 35 4.14 -18.39 0.58
N ALA A 36 4.80 -17.28 0.94
CA ALA A 36 6.07 -17.32 1.67
C ALA A 36 5.89 -18.01 3.02
N THR A 37 4.88 -17.62 3.81
CA THR A 37 4.54 -18.26 5.09
C THR A 37 4.40 -19.78 4.94
N SER A 38 3.62 -20.24 3.96
CA SER A 38 3.44 -21.67 3.72
C SER A 38 4.74 -22.40 3.40
N VAL A 39 5.68 -21.76 2.67
CA VAL A 39 7.01 -22.36 2.43
C VAL A 39 7.82 -22.37 3.73
N ILE A 40 7.86 -21.26 4.46
CA ILE A 40 8.61 -21.11 5.72
C ILE A 40 8.16 -22.17 6.74
N ASP A 41 6.85 -22.37 6.92
CA ASP A 41 6.30 -23.36 7.85
C ASP A 41 6.68 -24.81 7.47
N ARG A 42 6.91 -25.08 6.17
CA ARG A 42 7.31 -26.42 5.68
C ARG A 42 8.81 -26.69 5.83
N LEU A 43 9.66 -25.67 5.79
CA LEU A 43 11.12 -25.83 5.82
C LEU A 43 11.63 -26.65 7.02
N PRO A 44 11.16 -26.42 8.27
CA PRO A 44 11.60 -27.24 9.42
C PRO A 44 11.25 -28.72 9.25
N VAL A 45 10.04 -29.01 8.77
CA VAL A 45 9.55 -30.40 8.58
C VAL A 45 10.38 -31.11 7.50
N LEU A 46 10.71 -30.40 6.42
CA LEU A 46 11.52 -30.92 5.33
C LEU A 46 13.00 -31.06 5.71
N GLY A 47 13.50 -30.31 6.69
CA GLY A 47 14.86 -30.47 7.21
C GLY A 47 15.05 -31.74 8.05
N GLU A 48 13.98 -32.31 8.60
CA GLU A 48 14.05 -33.47 9.49
C GLU A 48 14.12 -34.80 8.72
N ASP A 49 15.29 -35.45 8.75
CA ASP A 49 15.55 -36.73 8.07
C ASP A 49 14.54 -37.83 8.41
N LYS A 50 14.05 -37.87 9.66
CA LYS A 50 13.03 -38.84 10.10
C LYS A 50 11.74 -38.79 9.29
N ASN A 51 11.42 -37.66 8.65
CA ASN A 51 10.16 -37.46 7.92
C ASN A 51 10.18 -38.07 6.52
N TYR A 52 11.31 -38.58 6.03
CA TYR A 52 11.46 -39.12 4.68
C TYR A 52 11.12 -40.62 4.57
N GLY A 53 11.04 -41.36 5.69
CA GLY A 53 10.63 -42.76 5.68
C GLY A 53 11.41 -43.61 4.67
N VAL A 54 10.69 -44.24 3.72
CA VAL A 54 11.25 -45.04 2.63
C VAL A 54 12.07 -44.23 1.62
N LEU A 55 11.83 -42.91 1.51
CA LEU A 55 12.54 -42.03 0.58
C LEU A 55 13.97 -41.76 1.03
N ARG A 56 14.37 -42.09 2.26
CA ARG A 56 15.76 -41.94 2.73
C ARG A 56 16.80 -42.71 1.92
N GLY A 57 16.38 -43.77 1.23
CA GLY A 57 17.25 -44.51 0.31
C GLY A 57 17.53 -43.78 -1.00
N VAL A 58 16.80 -42.70 -1.30
CA VAL A 58 17.02 -41.88 -2.51
C VAL A 58 18.16 -40.89 -2.23
N PRO A 59 19.27 -40.94 -2.99
CA PRO A 59 20.38 -40.03 -2.81
C PRO A 59 19.94 -38.56 -2.92
N ASN A 60 20.41 -37.73 -2.00
CA ASN A 60 20.20 -36.27 -1.97
C ASN A 60 18.75 -35.77 -1.94
N ILE A 61 17.75 -36.64 -1.70
CA ILE A 61 16.33 -36.25 -1.76
C ILE A 61 15.98 -35.07 -0.83
N ARG A 62 16.58 -35.03 0.35
CA ARG A 62 16.35 -33.97 1.33
C ARG A 62 16.95 -32.65 0.86
N GLU A 63 18.21 -32.70 0.44
CA GLU A 63 18.96 -31.55 -0.07
C GLU A 63 18.28 -30.97 -1.30
N ASP A 64 17.85 -31.81 -2.25
CA ASP A 64 17.17 -31.41 -3.47
C ASP A 64 15.81 -30.76 -3.17
N LEU A 65 15.02 -31.35 -2.27
CA LEU A 65 13.71 -30.83 -1.90
C LEU A 65 13.82 -29.50 -1.12
N MET A 66 14.76 -29.41 -0.18
CA MET A 66 15.06 -28.17 0.54
C MET A 66 15.56 -27.09 -0.43
N GLY A 67 16.40 -27.45 -1.39
CA GLY A 67 16.86 -26.56 -2.46
C GLY A 67 15.68 -25.99 -3.24
N LYS A 68 14.75 -26.83 -3.68
CA LYS A 68 13.54 -26.39 -4.42
C LYS A 68 12.62 -25.48 -3.61
N GLN A 69 12.43 -25.75 -2.31
CA GLN A 69 11.66 -24.84 -1.46
C GLN A 69 12.36 -23.49 -1.27
N THR A 70 13.69 -23.51 -1.11
CA THR A 70 14.50 -22.29 -0.95
C THR A 70 14.46 -21.44 -2.21
N GLU A 71 14.67 -22.03 -3.40
CA GLU A 71 14.52 -21.37 -4.69
C GLU A 71 13.10 -20.76 -4.84
N SER A 72 12.06 -21.51 -4.48
CA SER A 72 10.69 -20.99 -4.52
C SER A 72 10.48 -19.82 -3.57
N LEU A 73 11.07 -19.85 -2.37
CA LEU A 73 10.96 -18.76 -1.40
C LEU A 73 11.67 -17.50 -1.89
N GLU A 74 12.85 -17.64 -2.49
CA GLU A 74 13.59 -16.53 -3.09
C GLU A 74 12.79 -15.86 -4.21
N LEU A 75 12.16 -16.65 -5.09
CA LEU A 75 11.27 -16.12 -6.13
C LEU A 75 10.07 -15.37 -5.54
N ILE A 76 9.45 -15.89 -4.48
CA ILE A 76 8.35 -15.20 -3.80
C ILE A 76 8.83 -13.87 -3.19
N PHE A 77 10.02 -13.83 -2.59
CA PHE A 77 10.62 -12.60 -2.07
C PHE A 77 10.92 -11.58 -3.17
N VAL A 78 11.36 -12.03 -4.36
CA VAL A 78 11.49 -11.15 -5.54
C VAL A 78 10.13 -10.56 -5.91
N CYS A 79 9.08 -11.37 -6.06
CA CYS A 79 7.74 -10.89 -6.40
C CYS A 79 7.17 -9.90 -5.37
N MET A 80 7.43 -10.10 -4.07
CA MET A 80 7.01 -9.14 -3.04
C MET A 80 7.75 -7.81 -3.16
N ARG A 81 9.07 -7.82 -3.43
CA ARG A 81 9.83 -6.58 -3.67
C ARG A 81 9.34 -5.85 -4.92
N GLU A 82 9.04 -6.56 -5.99
CA GLU A 82 8.44 -5.96 -7.20
C GLU A 82 7.07 -5.33 -6.91
N THR A 83 6.26 -5.97 -6.05
CA THR A 83 4.97 -5.42 -5.62
C THR A 83 5.16 -4.16 -4.77
N LEU A 84 6.15 -4.13 -3.88
CA LEU A 84 6.51 -2.92 -3.12
C LEU A 84 6.98 -1.77 -4.04
N GLU A 85 7.76 -2.05 -5.08
CA GLU A 85 8.13 -0.99 -6.04
C GLU A 85 6.91 -0.41 -6.79
N LYS A 86 5.89 -1.23 -7.06
CA LYS A 86 4.62 -0.74 -7.62
C LYS A 86 3.84 0.11 -6.61
N LEU A 87 3.80 -0.28 -5.34
CA LEU A 87 3.20 0.52 -4.26
C LEU A 87 3.93 1.86 -4.09
N ASN A 88 5.26 1.87 -4.17
CA ASN A 88 6.07 3.09 -4.20
C ASN A 88 5.71 3.97 -5.42
N GLY A 89 5.40 3.35 -6.56
CA GLY A 89 4.87 4.02 -7.75
C GLY A 89 3.59 4.79 -7.46
N VAL A 90 2.63 4.19 -6.75
CA VAL A 90 1.39 4.84 -6.30
C VAL A 90 1.69 6.04 -5.40
N VAL A 91 2.54 5.88 -4.38
CA VAL A 91 2.94 6.98 -3.48
C VAL A 91 3.55 8.14 -4.26
N LYS A 92 4.39 7.85 -5.26
CA LYS A 92 4.98 8.87 -6.14
C LYS A 92 3.92 9.56 -7.01
N ALA A 93 2.94 8.82 -7.52
CA ALA A 93 1.85 9.37 -8.31
C ALA A 93 0.96 10.32 -7.47
N LEU A 94 0.62 9.92 -6.24
CA LEU A 94 -0.11 10.75 -5.28
C LEU A 94 0.64 12.04 -4.95
N ASN A 95 1.93 11.93 -4.58
CA ASN A 95 2.76 13.10 -4.29
C ASN A 95 2.91 14.03 -5.49
N LYS A 96 3.03 13.47 -6.71
CA LYS A 96 3.04 14.27 -7.94
C LYS A 96 1.71 15.00 -8.13
N ALA A 97 0.58 14.34 -7.90
CA ALA A 97 -0.74 14.98 -7.99
C ALA A 97 -0.87 16.14 -6.98
N LEU A 98 -0.37 15.98 -5.76
CA LEU A 98 -0.33 17.04 -4.75
C LEU A 98 0.55 18.22 -5.17
N CYS A 99 1.76 17.96 -5.67
CA CYS A 99 2.68 18.98 -6.17
C CYS A 99 2.07 19.78 -7.33
N ASP A 100 1.52 19.10 -8.33
CA ASP A 100 0.86 19.72 -9.48
C ASP A 100 -0.34 20.59 -9.04
N THR A 101 -1.12 20.10 -8.07
CA THR A 101 -2.29 20.82 -7.56
C THR A 101 -1.87 22.07 -6.79
N ASN A 102 -0.83 21.99 -5.96
CA ASN A 102 -0.25 23.14 -5.29
C ASN A 102 0.30 24.19 -6.27
N GLN A 103 0.99 23.74 -7.32
CA GLN A 103 1.48 24.64 -8.38
C GLN A 103 0.33 25.31 -9.12
N MET A 104 -0.76 24.60 -9.42
CA MET A 104 -1.93 25.17 -10.06
C MET A 104 -2.59 26.26 -9.21
N VAL A 105 -2.71 26.04 -7.90
CA VAL A 105 -3.33 26.99 -6.96
C VAL A 105 -2.45 28.24 -6.75
N ARG A 106 -1.12 28.08 -6.86
CA ARG A 106 -0.14 29.18 -6.68
C ARG A 106 0.29 29.87 -8.00
N GLY A 107 0.14 29.20 -9.14
CA GLY A 107 0.84 29.50 -10.40
C GLY A 107 0.17 30.48 -11.36
N GLY A 108 -0.95 31.10 -10.98
CA GLY A 108 -1.57 32.20 -11.73
C GLY A 108 -2.37 33.05 -10.77
N SER A 109 -2.12 34.37 -10.73
CA SER A 109 -2.68 35.31 -9.74
C SER A 109 -2.97 34.64 -8.39
N ALA A 110 -1.89 34.22 -7.71
CA ALA A 110 -1.94 33.35 -6.53
C ALA A 110 -3.16 33.64 -5.66
N LEU A 111 -3.98 32.60 -5.44
CA LEU A 111 -5.19 32.77 -4.64
C LEU A 111 -4.81 33.28 -3.25
N THR A 112 -5.43 34.38 -2.84
CA THR A 112 -5.26 34.91 -1.49
C THR A 112 -5.84 33.93 -0.47
N ALA A 113 -5.35 33.96 0.78
CA ALA A 113 -5.88 33.12 1.85
C ALA A 113 -7.42 33.21 1.99
N LYS A 114 -7.98 34.42 1.79
CA LYS A 114 -9.43 34.66 1.78
C LYS A 114 -10.16 33.93 0.64
N GLN A 115 -9.53 33.83 -0.53
CA GLN A 115 -10.11 33.11 -1.67
C GLN A 115 -9.98 31.59 -1.52
N MET A 116 -8.95 31.11 -0.82
CA MET A 116 -8.79 29.68 -0.52
C MET A 116 -9.83 29.17 0.48
N GLN A 117 -10.25 30.03 1.43
CA GLN A 117 -11.24 29.72 2.47
C GLN A 117 -12.67 30.14 2.13
N LEU A 118 -12.93 30.71 0.94
CA LEU A 118 -14.29 31.11 0.59
C LEU A 118 -15.13 29.86 0.28
N GLN A 119 -16.11 29.59 1.13
CA GLN A 119 -17.10 28.55 0.95
C GLN A 119 -18.30 29.11 0.17
N VAL A 120 -18.82 28.35 -0.80
CA VAL A 120 -19.99 28.74 -1.60
C VAL A 120 -21.06 27.64 -1.48
N GLY A 121 -22.04 27.87 -0.60
CA GLY A 121 -23.08 26.88 -0.33
C GLY A 121 -22.50 25.61 0.28
N ILE A 122 -22.84 24.45 -0.30
CA ILE A 122 -22.35 23.12 0.12
C ILE A 122 -20.99 22.75 -0.47
N LEU A 123 -20.44 23.57 -1.38
CA LEU A 123 -19.15 23.27 -2.01
C LEU A 123 -18.02 23.37 -0.98
N PRO A 124 -17.06 22.42 -0.99
CA PRO A 124 -15.87 22.53 -0.17
C PRO A 124 -15.02 23.71 -0.60
N THR A 125 -14.24 24.21 0.35
CA THR A 125 -13.21 25.19 0.08
C THR A 125 -12.03 24.55 -0.65
N ILE A 126 -11.26 25.37 -1.38
CA ILE A 126 -10.03 24.90 -2.03
C ILE A 126 -9.01 24.42 -0.99
N ALA A 127 -8.99 25.02 0.19
CA ALA A 127 -8.15 24.61 1.31
C ALA A 127 -8.50 23.20 1.80
N GLU A 128 -9.79 22.90 2.03
CA GLU A 128 -10.23 21.56 2.44
C GLU A 128 -9.86 20.49 1.41
N CYS A 129 -10.00 20.77 0.11
CA CYS A 129 -9.59 19.82 -0.92
C CYS A 129 -8.08 19.58 -0.97
N LEU A 130 -7.27 20.63 -0.76
CA LEU A 130 -5.81 20.51 -0.74
C LEU A 130 -5.33 19.77 0.51
N ASP A 131 -5.92 20.06 1.67
CA ASP A 131 -5.57 19.41 2.93
C ASP A 131 -6.00 17.94 2.91
N GLY A 132 -7.20 17.62 2.42
CA GLY A 132 -7.62 16.24 2.23
C GLY A 132 -6.69 15.46 1.28
N LEU A 133 -6.30 16.03 0.13
CA LEU A 133 -5.32 15.40 -0.76
C LEU A 133 -3.96 15.18 -0.09
N ARG A 134 -3.51 16.14 0.72
CA ARG A 134 -2.25 16.04 1.46
C ARG A 134 -2.31 14.92 2.50
N THR A 135 -3.37 14.86 3.29
CA THR A 135 -3.60 13.80 4.27
C THR A 135 -3.60 12.43 3.59
N LEU A 136 -4.28 12.28 2.46
CA LEU A 136 -4.24 11.03 1.68
C LEU A 136 -2.82 10.65 1.24
N CYS A 137 -2.01 11.61 0.80
CA CYS A 137 -0.61 11.35 0.43
C CYS A 137 0.22 10.90 1.65
N GLU A 138 0.06 11.56 2.79
CA GLU A 138 0.77 11.26 4.04
C GLU A 138 0.41 9.85 4.56
N MET A 139 -0.87 9.50 4.54
CA MET A 139 -1.38 8.17 4.88
C MET A 139 -0.72 7.07 4.05
N HIS A 140 -0.73 7.20 2.71
CA HIS A 140 -0.14 6.19 1.81
C HIS A 140 1.37 6.12 1.93
N GLN A 141 2.04 7.24 2.18
CA GLN A 141 3.48 7.26 2.40
C GLN A 141 3.87 6.57 3.72
N ALA A 142 3.14 6.82 4.79
CA ALA A 142 3.34 6.15 6.08
C ALA A 142 3.07 4.64 5.97
N GLU A 143 1.98 4.25 5.31
CA GLU A 143 1.66 2.84 5.09
C GLU A 143 2.71 2.15 4.22
N PHE A 144 3.20 2.80 3.16
CA PHE A 144 4.28 2.25 2.34
C PHE A 144 5.55 1.99 3.15
N ALA A 145 5.93 2.93 4.03
CA ALA A 145 7.08 2.77 4.91
C ALA A 145 6.89 1.56 5.85
N LEU A 146 5.70 1.43 6.45
CA LEU A 146 5.35 0.28 7.29
C LEU A 146 5.45 -1.05 6.51
N LYS A 147 4.81 -1.14 5.34
CA LYS A 147 4.84 -2.35 4.51
C LYS A 147 6.27 -2.70 4.10
N SER A 148 7.09 -1.72 3.75
CA SER A 148 8.50 -1.93 3.42
C SER A 148 9.29 -2.50 4.60
N SER A 149 9.06 -1.99 5.81
CA SER A 149 9.66 -2.53 7.04
C SER A 149 9.18 -3.94 7.36
N VAL A 150 7.89 -4.23 7.17
CA VAL A 150 7.34 -5.58 7.41
C VAL A 150 7.99 -6.61 6.48
N ILE A 151 8.10 -6.30 5.19
CA ILE A 151 8.69 -7.22 4.22
C ILE A 151 10.20 -7.39 4.42
N SER A 152 10.91 -6.36 4.90
CA SER A 152 12.35 -6.50 5.20
C SER A 152 12.63 -7.34 6.45
N LEU A 153 11.69 -7.38 7.40
CA LEU A 153 11.78 -8.22 8.60
C LEU A 153 11.42 -9.69 8.34
N LEU A 154 10.65 -9.98 7.30
CA LEU A 154 10.29 -11.36 6.97
C LEU A 154 11.51 -12.13 6.44
N THR A 155 11.94 -13.11 7.21
CA THR A 155 13.02 -14.04 6.83
C THR A 155 12.55 -15.49 6.89
N TRP A 156 13.31 -16.40 6.29
CA TRP A 156 13.03 -17.85 6.38
C TRP A 156 13.15 -18.43 7.80
N LYS A 157 13.72 -17.67 8.75
CA LYS A 157 13.83 -18.04 10.17
C LYS A 157 12.73 -17.42 11.05
N SER A 158 11.79 -16.69 10.45
CA SER A 158 10.76 -16.00 11.22
C SER A 158 9.89 -17.00 11.97
N SER A 159 9.58 -16.71 13.23
CA SER A 159 8.68 -17.55 14.00
C SER A 159 7.24 -17.42 13.49
N SER A 160 6.41 -18.46 13.68
CA SER A 160 5.00 -18.39 13.29
C SER A 160 4.25 -17.25 14.00
N SER A 161 4.64 -16.89 15.23
CA SER A 161 4.08 -15.73 15.94
C SER A 161 4.47 -14.41 15.28
N ASP A 162 5.73 -14.23 14.90
CA ASP A 162 6.18 -13.00 14.23
C ASP A 162 5.48 -12.87 12.87
N ILE A 163 5.41 -13.97 12.10
CA ILE A 163 4.72 -14.00 10.81
C ILE A 163 3.25 -13.61 10.96
N ALA A 164 2.57 -14.07 12.02
CA ALA A 164 1.18 -13.71 12.27
C ALA A 164 1.01 -12.21 12.54
N VAL A 165 1.88 -11.62 13.36
CA VAL A 165 1.87 -10.16 13.65
C VAL A 165 2.17 -9.36 12.40
N LEU A 166 3.21 -9.72 11.65
CA LEU A 166 3.59 -9.06 10.39
C LEU A 166 2.45 -9.13 9.36
N LYS A 167 1.81 -10.29 9.23
CA LYS A 167 0.63 -10.44 8.37
C LYS A 167 -0.51 -9.53 8.79
N GLN A 168 -0.79 -9.47 10.09
CA GLN A 168 -1.89 -8.66 10.61
C GLN A 168 -1.68 -7.17 10.30
N LEU A 169 -0.45 -6.66 10.44
CA LEU A 169 -0.10 -5.29 10.05
C LEU A 169 -0.36 -5.01 8.57
N LEU A 170 -0.06 -5.96 7.68
CA LEU A 170 -0.33 -5.81 6.23
C LEU A 170 -1.83 -5.81 5.91
N VAL A 171 -2.62 -6.57 6.65
CA VAL A 171 -4.08 -6.68 6.49
C VAL A 171 -4.78 -5.43 6.99
N ASP A 172 -4.41 -4.95 8.18
CA ASP A 172 -5.13 -3.87 8.86
C ASP A 172 -4.89 -2.50 8.21
N GLN A 173 -3.75 -2.32 7.54
CA GLN A 173 -3.34 -1.04 6.94
C GLN A 173 -3.55 0.15 7.89
N PRO A 174 -2.92 0.16 9.07
CA PRO A 174 -3.27 1.05 10.17
C PRO A 174 -3.11 2.54 9.85
N ASN A 175 -2.32 2.90 8.83
CA ASN A 175 -2.15 4.30 8.41
C ASN A 175 -3.17 4.74 7.35
N ILE A 176 -4.06 3.85 6.89
CA ILE A 176 -5.12 4.14 5.92
C ILE A 176 -6.49 3.71 6.50
N PRO A 177 -6.97 4.38 7.57
CA PRO A 177 -8.29 4.10 8.12
C PRO A 177 -9.40 4.44 7.12
N LYS A 178 -10.27 3.47 6.84
CA LYS A 178 -11.30 3.58 5.78
C LYS A 178 -12.32 4.69 6.05
N ASP A 179 -12.67 4.88 7.31
CA ASP A 179 -13.59 5.91 7.78
C ASP A 179 -13.02 7.32 7.58
N GLU A 180 -11.73 7.53 7.87
CA GLU A 180 -11.08 8.82 7.64
C GLU A 180 -10.95 9.12 6.14
N VAL A 181 -10.56 8.14 5.33
CA VAL A 181 -10.51 8.26 3.87
C VAL A 181 -11.90 8.61 3.31
N GLN A 182 -12.94 7.94 3.78
CA GLN A 182 -14.31 8.24 3.36
C GLN A 182 -14.74 9.64 3.79
N SER A 183 -14.44 10.05 5.04
CA SER A 183 -14.73 11.40 5.52
C SER A 183 -14.05 12.49 4.68
N ILE A 184 -12.81 12.26 4.24
CA ILE A 184 -12.10 13.18 3.34
C ILE A 184 -12.86 13.30 2.01
N PHE A 185 -13.28 12.18 1.43
CA PHE A 185 -14.04 12.20 0.17
C PHE A 185 -15.42 12.84 0.32
N ASP A 186 -16.12 12.59 1.44
CA ASP A 186 -17.43 13.17 1.71
C ASP A 186 -17.35 14.70 1.82
N ILE A 187 -16.26 15.24 2.36
CA ILE A 187 -15.99 16.69 2.39
C ILE A 187 -15.70 17.19 0.97
N ILE A 188 -14.77 16.55 0.26
CA ILE A 188 -14.29 17.02 -1.07
C ILE A 188 -15.38 16.94 -2.14
N PHE A 189 -16.30 16.01 -2.02
CA PHE A 189 -17.37 15.76 -2.99
C PHE A 189 -18.76 15.96 -2.37
N ALA A 190 -18.88 16.80 -1.33
CA ALA A 190 -20.15 17.08 -0.65
C ALA A 190 -21.27 17.52 -1.60
N ASP A 191 -20.92 18.19 -2.71
CA ASP A 191 -21.87 18.64 -3.73
C ASP A 191 -22.40 17.53 -4.65
N GLU A 192 -21.77 16.35 -4.63
CA GLU A 192 -22.19 15.17 -5.41
C GLU A 192 -23.05 14.20 -4.59
N ILE A 193 -23.12 14.41 -3.27
CA ILE A 193 -23.88 13.58 -2.32
C ILE A 193 -25.31 14.13 -2.10
N CYS A 194 -25.53 15.42 -2.42
CA CYS A 194 -26.79 16.14 -2.19
C CYS A 194 -27.73 16.15 -3.40
#